data_AF-A0A2N5JR05-F1
#
_entry.id   AF-A0A2N5JR05-F1
#
_cell.length_a   1.000
_cell.length_b   1.000
_cell.length_c   1.000
_cell.angle_alpha   90.00
_cell.angle_beta   90.00
_cell.angle_gamma   90.00
#
_symmetry.space_group_name_H-M   'P 1'
#
loop_
_entity.id
_entity.type
_entity.pdbx_description
1 polymer ?
#
loop_
_entity_poly.entity_id
_entity_poly.type
_entity_poly.pdbx_seq_one_letter_code
_entity_poly.pdbx_strand_id
1 'polypeptide(L)' 'MDQVKLVWITPNAERVIGYCARVSNPKNQDNPDVAKLLHYCAQHKHWSIF' A
#
# COMPACT_ATOMS: atom_id res chain seq x y z
N MET A 1 26.46 4.62 -16.70
CA MET A 1 25.49 4.07 -15.74
C MET A 1 25.06 5.22 -14.88
N ASP A 2 23.80 5.61 -14.99
CA ASP A 2 23.30 6.74 -14.22
C ASP A 2 23.03 6.29 -12.79
N GLN A 3 23.57 7.03 -11.82
CA GLN A 3 23.44 6.73 -10.40
C GLN A 3 22.11 7.31 -9.89
N VAL A 4 21.21 6.43 -9.46
CA VAL A 4 19.94 6.80 -8.85
C VAL A 4 20.03 6.65 -7.34
N LYS A 5 19.54 7.65 -6.60
CA LYS A 5 19.47 7.64 -5.14
C LYS A 5 18.08 8.05 -4.68
N LEU A 6 17.47 7.24 -3.81
CA LEU A 6 16.26 7.63 -3.09
C LEU A 6 16.56 8.81 -2.18
N VAL A 7 15.87 9.94 -2.39
CA VAL A 7 16.01 11.15 -1.56
C VAL A 7 15.02 11.12 -0.39
N TRP A 8 13.77 10.72 -0.65
CA TRP A 8 12.70 10.72 0.35
C TRP A 8 11.56 9.78 -0.04
N ILE A 9 10.85 9.27 0.96
CA ILE A 9 9.60 8.52 0.83
C ILE A 9 8.75 8.75 2.08
N THR A 10 7.42 8.64 1.95
CA THR A 10 6.51 8.56 3.10
C THR A 10 6.93 7.40 4.02
N PRO A 11 7.21 7.65 5.32
CA PRO A 11 7.56 6.58 6.25
C PRO A 11 6.47 5.51 6.30
N ASN A 12 6.86 4.24 6.17
CA ASN A 12 5.94 3.10 6.19
C ASN A 12 4.81 3.19 5.14
N ALA A 13 5.07 3.74 3.95
CA ALA A 13 4.08 3.94 2.88
C ALA A 13 3.20 2.70 2.64
N GLU A 14 3.77 1.49 2.59
CA GLU A 14 3.03 0.25 2.38
C GLU A 14 1.93 0.00 3.44
N ARG A 15 2.19 0.33 4.71
CA ARG A 15 1.20 0.21 5.79
C ARG A 15 0.10 1.24 5.64
N VAL A 16 0.44 2.47 5.24
CA VAL A 16 -0.53 3.55 5.00
C VAL A 16 -1.46 3.16 3.86
N ILE A 17 -0.91 2.67 2.75
CA ILE A 17 -1.67 2.17 1.60
C ILE A 17 -2.59 1.01 2.03
N GLY A 18 -2.07 0.05 2.80
CA GLY A 18 -2.87 -1.05 3.34
C GLY A 18 -4.00 -0.60 4.27
N TYR A 19 -3.75 0.41 5.11
CA TYR A 19 -4.76 1.02 5.98
C TYR A 19 -5.88 1.68 5.15
N CYS A 20 -5.52 2.47 4.14
CA CYS A 20 -6.48 3.10 3.23
C CYS A 20 -7.31 2.06 2.47
N ALA A 21 -6.70 0.98 2.01
CA ALA A 21 -7.38 -0.10 1.31
C ALA A 21 -8.41 -0.86 2.17
N ARG A 22 -8.26 -0.82 3.51
CA ARG A 22 -9.14 -1.53 4.45
C ARG A 22 -10.12 -0.65 5.20
N VAL A 23 -10.21 0.65 4.91
CA VAL A 23 -11.12 1.58 5.61
C VAL A 23 -12.59 1.12 5.61
N SER A 24 -12.99 0.33 4.61
CA SER A 24 -14.32 -0.29 4.51
C SER A 24 -14.48 -1.62 5.25
N ASN A 25 -13.41 -2.18 5.81
CA ASN A 25 -13.35 -3.45 6.55
C ASN A 25 -12.66 -3.28 7.92
N PRO A 26 -13.30 -2.59 8.89
CA PRO A 26 -12.70 -2.22 10.17
C PRO A 26 -12.24 -3.41 11.02
N LYS A 27 -12.83 -4.60 10.84
CA LYS A 27 -12.43 -5.82 11.57
C LYS A 27 -11.03 -6.32 11.20
N ASN A 28 -10.51 -5.96 10.03
CA ASN A 28 -9.21 -6.40 9.53
C ASN A 28 -8.23 -5.21 9.36
N GLN A 29 -8.51 -4.06 9.98
CA GLN A 29 -7.80 -2.80 9.75
C GLN A 29 -6.30 -2.93 10.05
N ASP A 30 -5.97 -3.54 11.19
CA ASP A 30 -4.60 -3.60 11.72
C ASP A 30 -3.79 -4.80 11.21
N ASN A 31 -4.28 -5.50 10.17
CA ASN A 31 -3.60 -6.67 9.65
C ASN A 31 -2.26 -6.28 8.98
N PRO A 32 -1.11 -6.77 9.44
CA PRO A 32 0.19 -6.37 8.88
C PRO A 32 0.41 -6.90 7.44
N ASP A 33 -0.33 -7.93 7.00
CA ASP A 33 -0.16 -8.54 5.68
C ASP A 33 -0.87 -7.74 4.58
N VAL A 34 -0.12 -6.84 3.94
CA VAL A 34 -0.63 -5.99 2.86
C VAL A 34 -0.36 -6.56 1.46
N ALA A 35 0.64 -7.43 1.28
CA ALA A 35 1.10 -7.86 -0.05
C ALA A 35 -0.01 -8.47 -0.94
N LYS A 36 -0.77 -9.43 -0.40
CA LYS A 36 -1.90 -10.05 -1.13
C LYS A 36 -3.01 -9.05 -1.45
N LEU A 37 -3.28 -8.14 -0.52
CA LEU A 37 -4.28 -7.08 -0.70
C LEU A 37 -3.87 -6.11 -1.80
N LEU A 38 -2.63 -5.62 -1.79
CA LEU A 38 -2.11 -4.71 -2.81
C LEU A 38 -2.11 -5.38 -4.19
N HIS A 39 -1.71 -6.65 -4.27
CA HIS A 39 -1.79 -7.41 -5.51
C HIS A 39 -3.22 -7.47 -6.05
N TYR A 40 -4.20 -7.77 -5.18
CA TYR A 40 -5.62 -7.78 -5.54
C TYR A 40 -6.10 -6.40 -6.03
N CYS A 41 -5.74 -5.32 -5.32
CA CYS A 41 -6.08 -3.95 -5.70
C CYS A 41 -5.52 -3.57 -7.08
N ALA A 42 -4.26 -3.93 -7.36
CA ALA A 42 -3.64 -3.69 -8.66
C ALA A 42 -4.35 -4.47 -9.78
N GLN A 43 -4.69 -5.74 -9.56
CA GLN A 43 -5.43 -6.56 -10.53
C GLN A 43 -6.82 -6.00 -10.85
N HIS A 44 -7.51 -5.44 -9.86
CA HIS A 44 -8.85 -4.87 -10.00
C HIS A 44 -8.86 -3.37 -10.28
N LYS A 45 -7.69 -2.78 -10.57
CA LYS A 45 -7.52 -1.36 -10.92
C LYS A 45 -7.97 -0.37 -9.83
N HIS A 46 -7.87 -0.76 -8.56
CA HIS A 46 -8.05 0.13 -7.41
C HIS A 46 -6.80 0.98 -7.19
N TRP A 47 -6.54 1.91 -8.11
CA TRP A 47 -5.28 2.67 -8.14
C TRP A 47 -5.25 3.85 -7.16
N SER A 48 -6.39 4.36 -6.71
CA SER A 48 -6.46 5.58 -5.88
C SER A 48 -5.80 5.48 -4.51
N ILE A 49 -5.43 4.27 -4.07
CA ILE A 49 -4.78 4.01 -2.79
C ILE A 49 -3.25 3.93 -2.89
N PHE A 50 -2.70 3.74 -4.11
CA PHE A 50 -1.25 3.72 -4.37
C PHE A 50 -0.70 5.13 -4.56
#